data_AF-A0AAI9C0W4-F1
#
_entry.id   AF-A0AAI9C0W4-F1
#
_cell.length_a   1.000
_cell.length_b   1.000
_cell.length_c   1.000
_cell.angle_alpha   90.00
_cell.angle_beta   90.00
_cell.angle_gamma   90.00
#
_symmetry.space_group_name_H-M   'P 1'
#
loop_
_entity.id
_entity.type
_entity.pdbx_description
1 polymer ?
#
loop_
_entity_poly.entity_id
_entity_poly.type
_entity_poly.pdbx_seq_one_letter_code
_entity_poly.pdbx_strand_id
1 'polypeptide(L)'
;MASRSPLFPTRVNYRAFGRQFGRGEQALLAAIRQLRDPTLQAEGLAGLSHLGLDREGCDAFVALLPLLAAPAAPIDLLPAGSPFIAASELDLLVCLLRIAQWRHARPREDDTLAPLRQQLARCAFAVHAANLPLRQRSLSPVGLRLLDPAGWLRQR
;
A
#
# COMPACT_ATOMS: atom_id res chain seq x y z
N MET A 1 9.28 33.92 -14.39
CA MET A 1 10.23 32.80 -14.59
C MET A 1 9.53 31.53 -14.14
N ALA A 2 9.11 30.67 -15.07
CA ALA A 2 8.42 29.43 -14.76
C ALA A 2 9.43 28.38 -14.29
N SER A 3 9.42 28.06 -12.99
CA SER A 3 10.19 26.94 -12.45
C SER A 3 9.52 25.64 -12.90
N ARG A 4 10.08 25.02 -13.94
CA ARG A 4 9.73 23.67 -14.38
C ARG A 4 10.20 22.69 -13.30
N SER A 5 9.30 22.33 -12.39
CA SER A 5 9.50 21.16 -11.53
C SER A 5 9.69 19.93 -12.42
N PRO A 6 10.65 19.03 -12.14
CA PRO A 6 10.83 17.83 -12.94
C PRO A 6 9.55 17.00 -12.86
N LEU A 7 8.93 16.79 -14.01
CA LEU A 7 7.81 15.86 -14.21
C LEU A 7 8.37 14.44 -14.00
N PHE A 8 8.43 13.98 -12.75
CA PHE A 8 8.40 12.55 -12.50
C PHE A 8 7.14 12.01 -13.17
N PRO A 9 7.22 10.94 -13.99
CA PRO A 9 6.06 10.47 -14.71
C PRO A 9 5.01 10.04 -13.68
N THR A 10 3.91 10.79 -13.61
CA THR A 10 2.87 10.64 -12.59
C THR A 10 2.18 9.29 -12.65
N ARG A 11 2.34 8.55 -13.75
CA ARG A 11 1.87 7.19 -13.99
C ARG A 11 2.82 6.49 -14.95
N VAL A 12 3.23 5.26 -14.65
CA VAL A 12 4.11 4.47 -15.53
C VAL A 12 3.41 3.17 -15.92
N ASN A 13 3.50 2.77 -17.18
CA ASN A 13 2.88 1.55 -17.69
C ASN A 13 3.58 0.31 -17.11
N TYR A 14 2.81 -0.72 -16.73
CA TYR A 14 3.36 -2.02 -16.27
C TYR A 14 4.44 -2.58 -17.22
N ARG A 15 4.26 -2.40 -18.54
CA ARG A 15 5.21 -2.86 -19.56
C ARG A 15 6.52 -2.07 -19.56
N ALA A 16 6.49 -0.79 -19.18
CA ALA A 16 7.68 0.06 -19.09
C ALA A 16 8.48 -0.19 -17.79
N PHE A 17 7.82 -0.65 -16.72
CA PHE A 17 8.49 -1.12 -15.49
C PHE A 17 9.09 -2.54 -15.61
N GLY A 18 8.73 -3.30 -16.65
CA GLY A 18 9.35 -4.59 -16.98
C GLY A 18 9.50 -5.54 -15.78
N ARG A 19 10.63 -6.26 -15.73
CA ARG A 19 11.00 -7.24 -14.67
C ARG A 19 11.14 -6.64 -13.25
N GLN A 20 10.94 -5.33 -13.05
CA GLN A 20 11.14 -4.65 -11.77
C GLN A 20 9.99 -4.83 -10.77
N PHE A 21 8.79 -5.21 -11.24
CA PHE A 21 7.63 -5.46 -10.39
C PHE A 21 7.29 -6.95 -10.39
N GLY A 22 7.37 -7.60 -9.22
CA GLY A 22 7.20 -9.04 -9.08
C GLY A 22 5.75 -9.50 -9.27
N ARG A 23 5.54 -10.78 -9.61
CA ARG A 23 4.19 -11.35 -9.79
C ARG A 23 3.33 -11.22 -8.53
N GLY A 24 3.92 -11.41 -7.34
CA GLY A 24 3.21 -11.24 -6.07
C GLY A 24 2.78 -9.80 -5.82
N GLU A 25 3.63 -8.81 -6.14
CA GLU A 25 3.29 -7.39 -6.00
C GLU A 25 2.19 -6.97 -6.99
N GLN A 26 2.23 -7.50 -8.22
CA GLN A 26 1.19 -7.34 -9.24
C GLN A 26 -0.15 -7.90 -8.78
N ALA A 27 -0.14 -9.14 -8.30
CA ALA A 27 -1.34 -9.81 -7.81
C ALA A 27 -1.90 -9.09 -6.57
N LEU A 28 -1.05 -8.67 -5.63
CA LEU A 28 -1.47 -7.93 -4.45
C LEU A 28 -2.13 -6.61 -4.85
N LEU A 29 -1.49 -5.83 -5.73
CA LEU A 29 -2.05 -4.56 -6.17
C LEU A 29 -3.35 -4.74 -6.96
N ALA A 30 -3.42 -5.78 -7.81
CA ALA A 30 -4.65 -6.12 -8.52
C ALA A 30 -5.79 -6.46 -7.55
N ALA A 31 -5.51 -7.28 -6.53
CA ALA A 31 -6.49 -7.66 -5.52
C ALA A 31 -6.96 -6.45 -4.69
N ILE A 32 -6.05 -5.56 -4.27
CA ILE A 32 -6.41 -4.32 -3.55
C ILE A 32 -7.33 -3.43 -4.39
N ARG A 33 -7.04 -3.29 -5.69
CA ARG A 33 -7.90 -2.51 -6.61
C ARG A 33 -9.27 -3.16 -6.81
N GLN A 34 -9.33 -4.48 -6.91
CA GLN A 34 -10.58 -5.23 -7.01
C GLN A 34 -11.44 -5.10 -5.75
N LEU A 35 -10.82 -5.15 -4.57
CA LEU A 35 -11.53 -4.95 -3.29
C LEU A 35 -12.20 -3.58 -3.17
N ARG A 36 -11.69 -2.55 -3.86
CA ARG A 36 -12.29 -1.21 -3.90
C ARG A 36 -13.59 -1.19 -4.71
N ASP A 37 -13.76 -2.10 -5.66
CA ASP A 37 -14.95 -2.23 -6.48
C ASP A 37 -15.91 -3.25 -5.83
N PRO A 38 -17.11 -2.83 -5.40
CA PRO A 38 -18.08 -3.74 -4.78
C PRO A 38 -18.43 -4.95 -5.65
N THR A 39 -18.36 -4.82 -6.97
CA THR A 39 -18.68 -5.91 -7.91
C THR A 39 -17.55 -6.93 -8.04
N LEU A 40 -16.32 -6.55 -7.70
CA LEU A 40 -15.11 -7.39 -7.79
C LEU A 40 -14.56 -7.79 -6.43
N GLN A 41 -15.30 -7.49 -5.35
CA GLN A 41 -14.81 -7.66 -3.99
C GLN A 41 -14.51 -9.13 -3.68
N ALA A 42 -15.35 -10.06 -4.18
CA ALA A 42 -15.15 -11.49 -3.98
C ALA A 42 -13.87 -11.98 -4.67
N GLU A 43 -13.61 -11.52 -5.90
CA GLU A 43 -12.40 -11.80 -6.67
C GLU A 43 -11.17 -11.23 -5.97
N GLY A 44 -11.27 -10.00 -5.44
CA GLY A 44 -10.21 -9.37 -4.66
C GLY A 44 -9.85 -10.17 -3.41
N LEU A 45 -10.85 -10.62 -2.64
CA LEU A 45 -10.64 -11.46 -1.45
C LEU A 45 -10.01 -12.82 -1.80
N ALA A 46 -10.51 -13.45 -2.87
CA ALA A 46 -9.94 -14.70 -3.38
C ALA A 46 -8.48 -14.51 -3.83
N GLY A 47 -8.16 -13.38 -4.46
CA GLY A 47 -6.82 -12.99 -4.86
C GLY A 47 -5.88 -12.81 -3.66
N LEU A 48 -6.32 -12.12 -2.61
CA LEU A 48 -5.55 -12.00 -1.36
C LEU A 48 -5.31 -13.37 -0.70
N SER A 49 -6.34 -14.21 -0.63
CA SER A 49 -6.22 -15.55 -0.06
C SER A 49 -5.24 -16.43 -0.86
N HIS A 50 -5.24 -16.34 -2.19
CA HIS A 50 -4.28 -17.05 -3.06
C HIS A 50 -2.83 -16.60 -2.86
N LEU A 51 -2.63 -15.37 -2.38
CA LEU A 51 -1.31 -14.86 -2.00
C LEU A 51 -0.86 -15.32 -0.61
N GLY A 52 -1.67 -16.13 0.07
CA GLY A 52 -1.37 -16.69 1.39
C GLY A 52 -1.75 -15.77 2.55
N LEU A 53 -2.52 -14.70 2.31
CA LEU A 53 -3.04 -13.87 3.39
C LEU A 53 -4.15 -14.66 4.11
N ASP A 54 -4.09 -14.67 5.42
CA ASP A 54 -5.13 -15.23 6.26
C ASP A 54 -6.37 -14.32 6.31
N ARG A 55 -7.39 -14.76 7.05
CA ARG A 55 -8.65 -14.02 7.16
C ARG A 55 -8.46 -12.65 7.81
N GLU A 56 -7.66 -12.58 8.87
CA GLU A 56 -7.36 -11.31 9.55
C GLU A 56 -6.65 -10.33 8.60
N GLY A 57 -5.73 -10.82 7.78
CA GLY A 57 -5.07 -10.05 6.73
C GLY A 57 -6.04 -9.56 5.65
N CYS A 58 -6.94 -10.42 5.19
CA CYS A 58 -7.97 -10.04 4.21
C CYS A 58 -8.89 -8.95 4.78
N ASP A 59 -9.42 -9.17 5.99
CA ASP A 59 -10.26 -8.20 6.70
C ASP A 59 -9.50 -6.88 6.92
N ALA A 60 -8.19 -6.96 7.17
CA ALA A 60 -7.35 -5.79 7.31
C ALA A 60 -7.26 -4.96 6.02
N PHE A 61 -7.14 -5.59 4.85
CA PHE A 61 -7.17 -4.86 3.58
C PHE A 61 -8.54 -4.28 3.26
N VAL A 62 -9.63 -4.96 3.61
CA VAL A 62 -10.98 -4.40 3.48
C VAL A 62 -11.15 -3.14 4.35
N ALA A 63 -10.71 -3.20 5.61
CA ALA A 63 -10.75 -2.05 6.53
C ALA A 63 -9.81 -0.90 6.12
N LEU A 64 -8.76 -1.18 5.33
CA LEU A 64 -7.84 -0.17 4.82
C LEU A 64 -8.50 0.72 3.75
N LEU A 65 -9.36 0.16 2.91
CA LEU A 65 -9.88 0.85 1.72
C LEU A 65 -10.64 2.16 2.02
N PRO A 66 -11.57 2.23 2.98
CA PRO A 66 -12.23 3.48 3.34
C PRO A 66 -11.25 4.56 3.82
N LEU A 67 -10.16 4.16 4.48
CA LEU A 67 -9.13 5.08 4.99
C LEU A 67 -8.27 5.64 3.86
N LEU A 68 -8.07 4.87 2.77
CA LEU A 68 -7.41 5.34 1.55
C LEU A 68 -8.31 6.25 0.70
N ALA A 69 -9.63 6.09 0.80
CA ALA A 69 -10.58 6.95 0.11
C ALA A 69 -10.81 8.31 0.79
N ALA A 70 -10.32 8.49 2.03
CA ALA A 70 -10.47 9.74 2.76
C ALA A 70 -9.76 10.90 2.01
N PRO A 71 -10.32 12.14 2.00
CA PRO A 71 -9.72 13.26 1.27
C PRO A 71 -8.29 13.63 1.68
N ALA A 72 -7.94 13.33 2.93
CA ALA A 72 -6.60 13.57 3.48
C ALA A 72 -5.64 12.39 3.27
N ALA A 73 -6.12 11.29 2.68
CA ALA A 73 -5.32 10.10 2.49
C ALA A 73 -4.21 10.37 1.47
N PRO A 74 -2.95 10.03 1.80
CA PRO A 74 -1.83 10.26 0.92
C PRO A 74 -1.84 9.32 -0.31
N ILE A 75 -2.50 8.16 -0.23
CA ILE A 75 -2.45 7.13 -1.28
C ILE A 75 -3.75 7.12 -2.09
N ASP A 76 -3.63 7.34 -3.40
CA ASP A 76 -4.70 7.06 -4.37
C ASP A 76 -4.46 5.73 -5.09
N LEU A 77 -5.53 4.97 -5.28
CA LEU A 77 -5.54 3.69 -5.98
C LEU A 77 -6.12 3.86 -7.38
N LEU A 78 -5.50 3.23 -8.38
CA LEU A 78 -6.08 3.21 -9.72
C LEU A 78 -7.29 2.26 -9.78
N PRO A 79 -8.19 2.42 -10.77
CA PRO A 79 -9.28 1.49 -10.98
C PRO A 79 -8.78 0.05 -11.23
N ALA A 80 -9.63 -0.93 -10.91
CA ALA A 80 -9.40 -2.31 -11.27
C ALA A 80 -9.18 -2.45 -12.80
N GLY A 81 -8.26 -3.35 -13.20
CA GLY A 81 -7.90 -3.55 -14.61
C GLY A 81 -6.99 -2.47 -15.22
N SER A 82 -6.60 -1.42 -14.47
CA SER A 82 -5.69 -0.40 -14.98
C SER A 82 -4.33 -0.98 -15.42
N PRO A 83 -3.87 -0.71 -16.66
CA PRO A 83 -2.58 -1.15 -17.18
C PRO A 83 -1.40 -0.28 -16.70
N PHE A 84 -1.66 0.65 -15.77
CA PHE A 84 -0.66 1.54 -15.18
C PHE A 84 -0.47 1.24 -13.69
N ILE A 85 0.64 1.74 -13.15
CA ILE A 85 0.90 1.82 -11.71
C ILE A 85 1.09 3.29 -11.36
N ALA A 86 0.40 3.76 -10.32
CA ALA A 86 0.59 5.09 -9.75
C ALA A 86 1.74 5.11 -8.74
N ALA A 87 2.40 6.25 -8.58
CA ALA A 87 3.46 6.41 -7.60
C ALA A 87 2.97 6.14 -6.16
N SER A 88 1.75 6.55 -5.83
CA SER A 88 1.09 6.29 -4.54
C SER A 88 0.86 4.80 -4.26
N GLU A 89 0.61 3.99 -5.29
CA GLU A 89 0.46 2.54 -5.15
C GLU A 89 1.80 1.86 -4.90
N LEU A 90 2.89 2.38 -5.49
CA LEU A 90 4.24 1.93 -5.13
C LEU A 90 4.59 2.33 -3.70
N ASP A 91 4.23 3.54 -3.29
CA ASP A 91 4.41 4.00 -1.91
C ASP A 91 3.67 3.09 -0.93
N LEU A 92 2.45 2.66 -1.24
CA LEU A 92 1.70 1.69 -0.42
C LEU A 92 2.52 0.40 -0.18
N LEU A 93 3.02 -0.21 -1.26
CA LEU A 93 3.77 -1.46 -1.17
C LEU A 93 5.08 -1.30 -0.40
N VAL A 94 5.80 -0.19 -0.62
CA VAL A 94 7.02 0.10 0.14
C VAL A 94 6.68 0.39 1.61
N CYS A 95 5.57 1.06 1.92
CA CYS A 95 5.12 1.26 3.29
C CYS A 95 4.83 -0.08 3.98
N LEU A 96 4.12 -1.00 3.33
CA LEU A 96 3.86 -2.34 3.87
C LEU A 96 5.17 -3.10 4.16
N LEU A 97 6.12 -3.08 3.22
CA LEU A 97 7.44 -3.68 3.41
C LEU A 97 8.19 -3.07 4.61
N ARG A 98 8.21 -1.74 4.71
CA ARG A 98 8.96 -1.04 5.76
C ARG A 98 8.35 -1.23 7.14
N ILE A 99 7.02 -1.17 7.23
CA ILE A 99 6.30 -1.36 8.49
C ILE A 99 6.45 -2.80 8.98
N ALA A 100 6.42 -3.79 8.08
CA ALA A 100 6.66 -5.20 8.42
C ALA A 100 8.05 -5.43 9.06
N GLN A 101 9.05 -4.61 8.70
CA GLN A 101 10.40 -4.69 9.27
C GLN A 101 10.48 -4.09 10.70
N TRP A 102 9.45 -3.38 11.15
CA TRP A 102 9.40 -2.81 12.49
C TRP A 102 8.75 -3.82 13.44
N ARG A 103 9.53 -4.41 14.34
CA ARG A 103 9.07 -5.46 15.28
C ARG A 103 7.77 -5.11 16.02
N HIS A 104 7.49 -3.83 16.28
CA HIS A 104 6.27 -3.35 16.96
C HIS A 104 5.79 -1.99 16.45
N ALA A 105 5.45 -1.89 15.16
CA ALA A 105 4.89 -0.66 14.60
C ALA A 105 3.56 -0.28 15.27
N ARG A 106 3.58 0.75 16.12
CA ARG A 106 2.37 1.31 16.74
C ARG A 106 2.24 2.79 16.38
N PRO A 107 1.14 3.24 15.75
CA PRO A 107 0.93 4.66 15.52
C PRO A 107 0.73 5.39 16.86
N ARG A 108 1.06 6.67 16.89
CA ARG A 108 0.71 7.53 18.03
C ARG A 108 -0.76 7.91 17.93
N GLU A 109 -1.46 7.92 19.06
CA GLU A 109 -2.91 8.17 19.10
C GLU A 109 -3.30 9.61 18.75
N ASP A 110 -2.38 10.56 18.94
CA ASP A 110 -2.53 11.98 18.63
C ASP A 110 -2.29 12.32 17.15
N ASP A 111 -1.86 11.35 16.33
CA ASP A 111 -1.64 11.56 14.90
C ASP A 111 -2.96 11.49 14.10
N THR A 112 -3.16 12.47 13.23
CA THR A 112 -4.33 12.52 12.33
C THR A 112 -4.45 11.31 11.39
N LEU A 113 -3.32 10.65 11.08
CA LEU A 113 -3.29 9.44 10.26
C LEU A 113 -3.24 8.15 11.10
N ALA A 114 -3.45 8.21 12.42
CA ALA A 114 -3.34 7.06 13.31
C ALA A 114 -4.21 5.86 12.86
N PRO A 115 -5.50 6.04 12.46
CA PRO A 115 -6.31 4.91 11.97
C PRO A 115 -5.72 4.28 10.71
N LEU A 116 -5.24 5.11 9.77
CA LEU A 116 -4.62 4.64 8.54
C LEU A 116 -3.33 3.88 8.81
N ARG A 117 -2.45 4.41 9.66
CA ARG A 117 -1.20 3.77 10.06
C ARG A 117 -1.43 2.46 10.81
N GLN A 118 -2.43 2.40 11.70
CA GLN A 118 -2.80 1.18 12.42
C GLN A 118 -3.19 0.08 11.43
N GLN A 119 -4.00 0.45 10.43
CA GLN A 119 -4.48 -0.50 9.45
C GLN A 119 -3.38 -0.94 8.48
N LEU A 120 -2.49 -0.02 8.08
CA LEU A 120 -1.28 -0.34 7.34
C LEU A 120 -0.36 -1.30 8.10
N ALA A 121 -0.23 -1.16 9.42
CA ALA A 121 0.56 -2.08 10.23
C ALA A 121 -0.04 -3.50 10.22
N ARG A 122 -1.36 -3.63 10.37
CA ARG A 122 -2.04 -4.94 10.26
C ARG A 122 -1.84 -5.58 8.89
N CYS A 123 -2.04 -4.82 7.81
CA CYS A 123 -1.78 -5.28 6.45
C CYS A 123 -0.30 -5.69 6.25
N ALA A 124 0.64 -4.91 6.80
CA ALA A 124 2.07 -5.20 6.71
C ALA A 124 2.43 -6.52 7.41
N PHE A 125 1.89 -6.76 8.60
CA PHE A 125 2.09 -8.04 9.29
C PHE A 125 1.49 -9.22 8.53
N ALA A 126 0.30 -9.07 7.95
CA ALA A 126 -0.30 -10.12 7.12
C ALA A 126 0.53 -10.45 5.88
N VAL A 127 1.02 -9.42 5.18
CA VAL A 127 1.94 -9.57 4.03
C VAL A 127 3.24 -10.27 4.44
N HIS A 128 3.78 -9.92 5.61
CA HIS A 128 4.98 -10.55 6.16
C HIS A 128 4.74 -12.03 6.51
N ALA A 129 3.64 -12.34 7.19
CA ALA A 129 3.25 -13.70 7.56
C ALA A 129 3.01 -14.59 6.33
N ALA A 130 2.43 -14.02 5.27
CA ALA A 130 2.25 -14.68 3.98
C ALA A 130 3.56 -14.89 3.19
N ASN A 131 4.70 -14.43 3.71
CA ASN A 131 6.01 -14.43 3.04
C ASN A 131 5.97 -13.79 1.64
N LEU A 132 5.11 -12.80 1.44
CA LEU A 132 4.96 -12.16 0.13
C LEU A 132 6.20 -11.27 -0.15
N PRO A 133 6.96 -11.56 -1.22
CA PRO A 133 8.20 -10.82 -1.49
C PRO A 133 7.88 -9.45 -2.08
N LEU A 134 7.89 -8.42 -1.22
CA LEU A 134 7.84 -7.02 -1.63
C LEU A 134 9.26 -6.47 -1.84
N ARG A 135 9.47 -5.73 -2.92
CA ARG A 135 10.78 -5.15 -3.25
C ARG A 135 10.92 -3.75 -2.70
N GLN A 136 12.10 -3.45 -2.18
CA GLN A 136 12.46 -2.11 -1.74
C GLN A 136 12.54 -1.16 -2.94
N ARG A 137 11.91 0.02 -2.81
CA ARG A 137 11.96 1.11 -3.79
C ARG A 137 12.05 2.45 -3.06
N SER A 138 12.36 3.50 -3.82
CA SER A 138 12.29 4.87 -3.34
C SER A 138 10.85 5.23 -3.00
N LEU A 139 10.65 5.91 -1.87
CA LEU A 139 9.36 6.50 -1.51
C LEU A 139 9.27 7.90 -2.12
N SER A 140 8.10 8.27 -2.60
CA SER A 140 7.79 9.67 -2.85
C SER A 140 7.56 10.42 -1.52
N PRO A 141 7.48 11.76 -1.51
CA PRO A 141 7.15 12.53 -0.31
C PRO A 141 5.84 12.08 0.36
N VAL A 142 4.91 11.56 -0.43
CA VAL A 142 3.63 11.01 0.02
C VAL A 142 3.84 9.76 0.89
N GLY A 143 4.60 8.79 0.38
CA GLY A 143 4.95 7.59 1.13
C GLY A 143 5.82 7.87 2.36
N LEU A 144 6.71 8.87 2.29
CA LEU A 144 7.51 9.29 3.45
C LEU A 144 6.64 9.81 4.60
N ARG A 145 5.52 10.51 4.31
CA ARG A 145 4.60 11.00 5.34
C ARG A 145 3.95 9.87 6.14
N LEU A 146 3.65 8.74 5.51
CA LEU A 146 3.08 7.57 6.19
C LEU A 146 4.09 6.88 7.12
N LEU A 147 5.37 6.93 6.75
CA LEU A 147 6.46 6.37 7.56
C LEU A 147 7.11 7.41 8.47
N ASP A 148 6.54 8.62 8.56
CA ASP A 148 7.10 9.71 9.37
C ASP A 148 7.28 9.22 10.81
N PRO A 149 8.54 9.15 11.30
CA PRO A 149 8.83 8.68 12.65
C PRO A 149 8.05 9.42 13.74
N ALA A 150 7.68 10.68 13.52
CA ALA A 150 6.95 11.49 14.50
C ALA A 150 5.56 10.91 14.82
N GLY A 151 4.94 10.17 13.90
CA GLY A 151 3.63 9.54 14.10
C GLY A 151 3.68 8.05 14.46
N TRP A 152 4.86 7.51 14.76
CA TRP A 152 5.03 6.12 15.22
C TRP A 152 5.72 6.07 16.58
N LEU A 153 5.23 5.20 17.47
CA LEU A 153 5.91 4.81 18.69
C LEU A 153 6.98 3.79 18.31
N ARG A 154 8.25 4.19 18.36
CA ARG A 154 9.37 3.24 18.33
C ARG A 154 9.57 2.69 19.73
N GLN A 155 9.18 1.44 19.95
CA GLN A 155 9.74 0.69 21.09
C GLN A 155 11.19 0.40 20.74
N ARG A 156 12.11 0.96 21.54
CA ARG A 156 13.54 0.62 21.51
C ARG A 156 13.74 -0.82 21.97
#